data_AF-A0A3N5NXZ1-F1
#
_entry.id   AF-A0A3N5NXZ1-F1
#
_cell.length_a   1.000
_cell.length_b   1.000
_cell.length_c   1.000
_cell.angle_alpha   90.00
_cell.angle_beta   90.00
_cell.angle_gamma   90.00
#
_symmetry.space_group_name_H-M   'P 1'
#
loop_
_entity.id
_entity.type
_entity.pdbx_description
1 polymer ?
#
loop_
_entity_poly.entity_id
_entity_poly.type
_entity_poly.pdbx_seq_one_letter_code
_entity_poly.pdbx_strand_id
1 'polypeptide(L)'
;MADLKKHDTPMMEDLKSGPFPSFVDDLETRGKGGVQCCYDLLGQMELSYEHKETHWKHGGIVGVFGYGGGVIGRYSDVAEEFPSIAHFHTLRVNQPASKFYNSKFLRKLCDMWDHRGSGVTNFHGSTGDMILIGTTTDQLEPTFYDLTHQFDMDLGGSGSNLRTPACCMGKARCEYSCLDTQAICYDLTMTYQDELHRPAFPYKFKFKVSGCPNDCVAAIARSCCSIIGTWRDNIRIDQKAVKAYMGGELKPNAGAHSDRDWGPFDIQKEVIDLCPSGCMVMDGKELKIDDRECVRCMHCINTMPSALRPGVDCGATILNGAKAPILEGAQMSTLIIPFIKMEYPYDEFKEFVDLMWDFWMEEGKNRERLG
;
A
#
# COMPACT_ATOMS: atom_id res chain seq x y z
N MET A 1 -39.94 -8.38 -4.81
CA MET A 1 -38.51 -8.25 -5.17
C MET A 1 -38.48 -8.24 -6.68
N ALA A 2 -37.74 -7.33 -7.32
CA ALA A 2 -37.54 -7.43 -8.76
C ALA A 2 -36.88 -8.78 -9.05
N ASP A 3 -37.29 -9.44 -10.14
CA ASP A 3 -36.68 -10.71 -10.53
C ASP A 3 -35.19 -10.48 -10.84
N LEU A 4 -34.32 -11.29 -10.24
CA LEU A 4 -32.88 -11.23 -10.51
C LEU A 4 -32.64 -11.68 -11.96
N LYS A 5 -31.94 -10.86 -12.74
CA LYS A 5 -31.55 -11.17 -14.11
C LYS A 5 -30.08 -11.57 -14.12
N LYS A 6 -29.80 -12.87 -14.18
CA LYS A 6 -28.47 -13.38 -14.53
C LYS A 6 -28.29 -13.26 -16.05
N HIS A 7 -27.11 -12.82 -16.49
CA HIS A 7 -26.74 -12.74 -17.91
C HIS A 7 -25.98 -14.01 -18.33
N ASP A 8 -25.95 -14.29 -19.63
CA ASP A 8 -25.09 -15.34 -20.18
C ASP A 8 -23.65 -14.82 -20.21
N THR A 9 -22.72 -15.49 -19.52
CA THR A 9 -21.34 -15.02 -19.33
C THR A 9 -20.32 -16.14 -19.56
N PRO A 10 -20.28 -16.76 -20.75
CA PRO A 10 -19.47 -17.94 -21.00
C PRO A 10 -17.96 -17.71 -20.78
N MET A 11 -17.40 -16.55 -21.15
CA MET A 11 -15.99 -16.26 -20.90
C MET A 11 -15.70 -16.02 -19.42
N MET A 12 -16.63 -15.41 -18.67
CA MET A 12 -16.49 -15.29 -17.21
C MET A 12 -16.51 -16.65 -16.54
N GLU A 13 -17.36 -17.57 -16.98
CA GLU A 13 -17.48 -18.91 -16.38
C GLU A 13 -16.18 -19.72 -16.49
N ASP A 14 -15.41 -19.54 -17.57
CA ASP A 14 -14.08 -20.16 -17.72
C ASP A 14 -13.09 -19.73 -16.62
N LEU A 15 -13.23 -18.51 -16.09
CA LEU A 15 -12.36 -17.94 -15.03
C LEU A 15 -12.65 -18.51 -13.64
N LYS A 16 -13.63 -19.40 -13.50
CA LYS A 16 -13.90 -20.14 -12.25
C LYS A 16 -13.03 -21.39 -12.13
N SER A 17 -12.40 -21.80 -13.22
CA SER A 17 -11.51 -22.96 -13.24
C SER A 17 -10.13 -22.63 -12.62
N GLY A 18 -9.44 -23.68 -12.18
CA GLY A 18 -8.10 -23.57 -11.59
C GLY A 18 -8.09 -23.39 -10.07
N PRO A 19 -6.89 -23.37 -9.45
CA PRO A 19 -6.76 -23.41 -7.99
C PRO A 19 -6.82 -22.02 -7.31
N PHE A 20 -6.72 -20.92 -8.06
CA PHE A 20 -6.72 -19.57 -7.50
C PHE A 20 -8.16 -19.11 -7.20
N PRO A 21 -8.44 -18.45 -6.06
CA PRO A 21 -9.79 -17.97 -5.73
C PRO A 21 -10.35 -17.07 -6.83
N SER A 22 -11.45 -17.51 -7.46
CA SER A 22 -12.05 -16.78 -8.58
C SER A 22 -12.90 -15.61 -8.08
N PHE A 23 -12.66 -14.43 -8.64
CA PHE A 23 -13.51 -13.27 -8.41
C PHE A 23 -14.90 -13.44 -9.04
N VAL A 24 -15.01 -14.26 -10.09
CA VAL A 24 -16.30 -14.58 -10.73
C VAL A 24 -17.16 -15.39 -9.78
N ASP A 25 -16.61 -16.43 -9.15
CA ASP A 25 -17.33 -17.23 -8.14
C ASP A 25 -17.85 -16.38 -6.97
N ASP A 26 -17.03 -15.43 -6.49
CA ASP A 26 -17.39 -14.53 -5.38
C ASP A 26 -18.54 -13.59 -5.77
N LEU A 27 -18.45 -12.93 -6.93
CA LEU A 27 -19.51 -12.06 -7.46
C LEU A 27 -20.80 -12.84 -7.74
N GLU A 28 -20.71 -14.04 -8.30
CA GLU A 28 -21.87 -14.90 -8.54
C GLU A 28 -22.54 -15.32 -7.24
N THR A 29 -21.76 -15.67 -6.21
CA THR A 29 -22.28 -16.04 -4.90
C THR A 29 -23.06 -14.88 -4.29
N ARG A 30 -22.55 -13.64 -4.41
CA ARG A 30 -23.26 -12.44 -3.97
C ARG A 30 -24.52 -12.17 -4.81
N GLY A 31 -24.44 -12.34 -6.13
CA GLY A 31 -25.59 -12.25 -7.05
C GLY A 31 -26.71 -13.21 -6.67
N LYS A 32 -26.38 -14.48 -6.37
CA LYS A 32 -27.32 -15.49 -5.87
C LYS A 32 -27.99 -15.09 -4.55
N GLY A 33 -27.29 -14.29 -3.74
CA GLY A 33 -27.80 -13.71 -2.51
C GLY A 33 -28.76 -12.52 -2.69
N GLY A 34 -29.10 -12.13 -3.92
CA GLY A 34 -30.09 -11.09 -4.19
C GLY A 34 -29.54 -9.76 -4.68
N VAL A 35 -28.25 -9.67 -5.03
CA VAL A 35 -27.61 -8.41 -5.41
C VAL A 35 -27.47 -8.30 -6.93
N GLN A 36 -28.45 -7.64 -7.57
CA GLN A 36 -28.54 -7.56 -9.04
C GLN A 36 -27.29 -6.95 -9.69
N CYS A 37 -26.66 -5.96 -9.06
CA CYS A 37 -25.47 -5.31 -9.64
C CYS A 37 -24.27 -6.23 -9.80
N CYS A 38 -24.20 -7.36 -9.08
CA CYS A 38 -23.17 -8.36 -9.32
C CYS A 38 -23.37 -9.09 -10.65
N TYR A 39 -24.63 -9.40 -11.01
CA TYR A 39 -24.92 -9.99 -12.32
C TYR A 39 -24.70 -8.99 -13.44
N ASP A 40 -25.19 -7.76 -13.32
CA ASP A 40 -24.97 -6.71 -14.33
C ASP A 40 -23.47 -6.40 -14.49
N LEU A 41 -22.68 -6.41 -13.40
CA LEU A 41 -21.23 -6.27 -13.47
C LEU A 41 -20.58 -7.42 -14.25
N LEU A 42 -20.96 -8.66 -13.98
CA LEU A 42 -20.48 -9.82 -14.74
C LEU A 42 -20.90 -9.76 -16.22
N GLY A 43 -22.13 -9.35 -16.51
CA GLY A 43 -22.63 -9.17 -17.88
C GLY A 43 -21.85 -8.10 -18.65
N GLN A 44 -21.60 -6.94 -18.05
CA GLN A 44 -20.80 -5.90 -18.69
C GLN A 44 -19.32 -6.31 -18.82
N MET A 45 -18.78 -7.09 -17.88
CA MET A 45 -17.43 -7.65 -18.02
C MET A 45 -17.36 -8.69 -19.14
N GLU A 46 -18.36 -9.54 -19.31
CA GLU A 46 -18.48 -10.45 -20.46
C GLU A 46 -18.45 -9.65 -21.77
N LEU A 47 -19.30 -8.63 -21.89
CA LEU A 47 -19.32 -7.75 -23.07
C LEU A 47 -17.94 -7.10 -23.33
N SER A 48 -17.28 -6.67 -22.25
CA SER A 48 -15.91 -6.11 -22.33
C SER A 48 -14.88 -7.15 -22.79
N TYR A 49 -15.05 -8.42 -22.45
CA TYR A 49 -14.20 -9.53 -22.92
C TYR A 49 -14.43 -9.83 -24.40
N GLU A 50 -15.69 -9.83 -24.84
CA GLU A 50 -16.06 -10.03 -26.25
C GLU A 50 -15.50 -8.91 -27.14
N HIS A 51 -15.74 -7.65 -26.75
CA HIS A 51 -15.32 -6.49 -27.53
C HIS A 51 -13.85 -6.11 -27.33
N LYS A 52 -13.23 -6.56 -26.24
CA LYS A 52 -11.86 -6.20 -25.83
C LYS A 52 -11.70 -4.70 -25.61
N GLU A 53 -12.74 -4.04 -25.13
CA GLU A 53 -12.78 -2.62 -24.79
C GLU A 53 -13.51 -2.39 -23.47
N THR A 54 -13.38 -1.18 -22.92
CA THR A 54 -14.04 -0.84 -21.66
C THR A 54 -15.43 -0.25 -21.92
N HIS A 55 -16.42 -0.75 -21.18
CA HIS A 55 -17.80 -0.24 -21.21
C HIS A 55 -18.12 0.77 -20.10
N TRP A 56 -17.11 1.55 -19.72
CA TRP A 56 -17.25 2.62 -18.74
C TRP A 56 -16.94 3.97 -19.37
N LYS A 57 -17.87 4.93 -19.22
CA LYS A 57 -17.70 6.30 -19.73
C LYS A 57 -16.46 6.98 -19.16
N HIS A 58 -15.98 7.99 -19.88
CA HIS A 58 -14.87 8.84 -19.45
C HIS A 58 -15.24 9.64 -18.19
N GLY A 59 -14.41 9.53 -17.15
CA GLY A 59 -14.51 10.35 -15.94
C GLY A 59 -15.80 10.15 -15.14
N GLY A 60 -16.12 11.18 -14.35
CA GLY A 60 -17.26 11.23 -13.44
C GLY A 60 -16.92 12.07 -12.22
N ILE A 61 -17.61 13.21 -12.06
CA ILE A 61 -17.39 14.13 -10.95
C ILE A 61 -18.57 14.00 -9.98
N VAL A 62 -18.29 13.37 -8.85
CA VAL A 62 -19.21 13.18 -7.72
C VAL A 62 -18.38 13.22 -6.44
N GLY A 63 -19.01 13.51 -5.30
CA GLY A 63 -18.32 13.64 -4.03
C GLY A 63 -19.29 13.87 -2.89
N VAL A 64 -18.74 14.31 -1.76
CA VAL A 64 -19.48 14.71 -0.56
C VAL A 64 -19.13 16.15 -0.22
N PHE A 65 -20.05 16.87 0.40
CA PHE A 65 -19.85 18.27 0.75
C PHE A 65 -18.67 18.45 1.71
N GLY A 66 -17.91 19.52 1.49
CA GLY A 66 -16.71 19.85 2.26
C GLY A 66 -15.42 19.24 1.70
N TYR A 67 -15.49 18.17 0.91
CA TYR A 67 -14.33 17.50 0.32
C TYR A 67 -14.29 17.60 -1.21
N GLY A 68 -13.10 17.83 -1.77
CA GLY A 68 -12.86 17.87 -3.21
C GLY A 68 -12.42 16.55 -3.82
N GLY A 69 -12.42 15.47 -3.03
CA GLY A 69 -11.95 14.14 -3.42
C GLY A 69 -12.51 13.03 -2.52
N GLY A 70 -12.01 11.81 -2.75
CA GLY A 70 -12.38 10.60 -1.98
C GLY A 70 -13.38 9.67 -2.69
N VAL A 71 -14.15 10.18 -3.66
CA VAL A 71 -15.05 9.39 -4.50
C VAL A 71 -14.58 9.41 -5.96
N ILE A 72 -14.66 8.26 -6.64
CA ILE A 72 -14.40 8.14 -8.08
C ILE A 72 -15.73 7.86 -8.77
N GLY A 73 -16.25 8.86 -9.48
CA GLY A 73 -17.44 8.73 -10.30
C GLY A 73 -17.19 7.78 -11.48
N ARG A 74 -18.19 6.96 -11.79
CA ARG A 74 -18.16 6.00 -12.88
C ARG A 74 -19.58 5.67 -13.32
N TYR A 75 -19.76 5.58 -14.63
CA TYR A 75 -21.04 5.35 -15.29
C TYR A 75 -20.86 4.35 -16.42
N SER A 76 -21.75 3.38 -16.52
CA SER A 76 -21.78 2.43 -17.65
C SER A 76 -22.14 3.17 -18.95
N ASP A 77 -21.52 2.80 -20.08
CA ASP A 77 -21.95 3.27 -21.40
C ASP A 77 -23.08 2.46 -22.03
N VAL A 78 -23.41 1.32 -21.44
CA VAL A 78 -24.49 0.38 -21.83
C VAL A 78 -25.52 0.25 -20.69
N ALA A 79 -25.86 1.38 -20.07
CA ALA A 79 -26.74 1.45 -18.89
C ALA A 79 -28.16 0.93 -19.14
N GLU A 80 -28.66 0.92 -20.38
CA GLU A 80 -29.97 0.32 -20.70
C GLU A 80 -29.94 -1.21 -20.55
N GLU A 81 -28.81 -1.83 -20.84
CA GLU A 81 -28.62 -3.29 -20.75
C GLU A 81 -28.28 -3.72 -19.32
N PHE A 82 -27.48 -2.91 -18.62
CA PHE A 82 -27.01 -3.15 -17.25
C PHE A 82 -27.43 -2.01 -16.29
N PRO A 83 -28.73 -1.86 -16.02
CA PRO A 83 -29.27 -0.68 -15.33
C PRO A 83 -28.82 -0.57 -13.87
N SER A 84 -28.53 -1.69 -13.19
CA SER A 84 -28.14 -1.63 -11.77
C SER A 84 -26.70 -1.15 -11.54
N ILE A 85 -25.91 -1.02 -12.62
CA ILE A 85 -24.56 -0.42 -12.61
C ILE A 85 -24.48 0.84 -13.47
N ALA A 86 -25.62 1.43 -13.84
CA ALA A 86 -25.68 2.71 -14.55
C ALA A 86 -24.84 3.79 -13.84
N HIS A 87 -24.93 3.83 -12.51
CA HIS A 87 -23.99 4.51 -11.62
C HIS A 87 -23.23 3.44 -10.82
N PHE A 88 -21.91 3.50 -10.82
CA PHE A 88 -21.09 2.52 -10.11
C PHE A 88 -19.89 3.18 -9.44
N HIS A 89 -20.18 4.17 -8.60
CA HIS A 89 -19.18 5.02 -7.97
C HIS A 89 -18.37 4.26 -6.94
N THR A 90 -17.10 4.61 -6.81
CA THR A 90 -16.18 3.98 -5.86
C THR A 90 -15.84 4.96 -4.75
N LEU A 91 -16.07 4.57 -3.49
CA LEU A 91 -15.59 5.33 -2.34
C LEU A 91 -14.24 4.76 -1.88
N ARG A 92 -13.30 5.66 -1.61
CA ARG A 92 -12.04 5.34 -0.93
C ARG A 92 -12.24 5.65 0.54
N VAL A 93 -12.05 4.66 1.40
CA VAL A 93 -12.14 4.81 2.85
C VAL A 93 -10.73 4.66 3.43
N ASN A 94 -10.32 5.64 4.23
CA ASN A 94 -8.98 5.69 4.81
C ASN A 94 -8.77 4.45 5.71
N GLN A 95 -7.68 3.71 5.51
CA GLN A 95 -7.43 2.47 6.24
C GLN A 95 -6.61 2.70 7.52
N PRO A 96 -6.79 1.91 8.58
CA PRO A 96 -5.85 1.90 9.71
C PRO A 96 -4.43 1.55 9.23
N ALA A 97 -3.43 2.17 9.85
CA ALA A 97 -2.02 1.95 9.52
C ALA A 97 -1.67 0.45 9.57
N SER A 98 -1.01 -0.03 8.52
CA SER A 98 -0.67 -1.45 8.31
C SER A 98 -1.85 -2.44 8.25
N LYS A 99 -3.09 -1.96 8.08
CA LYS A 99 -4.27 -2.78 7.77
C LYS A 99 -4.61 -3.83 8.84
N PHE A 100 -4.42 -3.50 10.11
CA PHE A 100 -4.90 -4.33 11.21
C PHE A 100 -6.39 -4.04 11.46
N TYR A 101 -7.19 -5.10 11.57
CA TYR A 101 -8.63 -5.01 11.78
C TYR A 101 -9.08 -5.98 12.85
N ASN A 102 -10.19 -5.65 13.51
CA ASN A 102 -10.98 -6.61 14.27
C ASN A 102 -12.22 -7.01 13.44
N SER A 103 -12.71 -8.24 13.66
CA SER A 103 -13.83 -8.78 12.89
C SER A 103 -15.15 -8.04 13.14
N LYS A 104 -15.36 -7.47 14.33
CA LYS A 104 -16.55 -6.66 14.66
C LYS A 104 -16.65 -5.44 13.77
N PHE A 105 -15.54 -4.73 13.56
CA PHE A 105 -15.46 -3.59 12.66
C PHE A 105 -15.77 -4.01 11.22
N LEU A 106 -15.11 -5.05 10.71
CA LEU A 106 -15.29 -5.50 9.33
C LEU A 106 -16.72 -5.97 9.05
N ARG A 107 -17.35 -6.70 9.99
CA ARG A 107 -18.76 -7.11 9.86
C ARG A 107 -19.69 -5.93 9.79
N LYS A 108 -19.53 -4.96 10.70
CA LYS A 108 -20.33 -3.74 10.68
C LYS A 108 -20.13 -2.96 9.38
N LEU A 109 -18.90 -2.91 8.84
CA LEU A 109 -18.60 -2.26 7.57
C LEU A 109 -19.28 -2.96 6.40
N CYS A 110 -19.25 -4.30 6.37
CA CYS A 110 -19.98 -5.11 5.41
C CYS A 110 -21.50 -4.86 5.50
N ASP A 111 -22.08 -4.84 6.71
CA ASP A 111 -23.52 -4.58 6.89
C ASP A 111 -23.92 -3.21 6.34
N MET A 112 -23.11 -2.17 6.59
CA MET A 112 -23.33 -0.83 6.02
C MET A 112 -23.19 -0.86 4.49
N TRP A 113 -22.15 -1.51 3.96
CA TRP A 113 -21.91 -1.52 2.52
C TRP A 113 -22.93 -2.36 1.74
N ASP A 114 -23.44 -3.42 2.34
CA ASP A 114 -24.54 -4.23 1.81
C ASP A 114 -25.85 -3.45 1.77
N HIS A 115 -26.03 -2.47 2.68
CA HIS A 115 -27.21 -1.61 2.69
C HIS A 115 -27.09 -0.43 1.72
N ARG A 116 -25.88 0.14 1.57
CA ARG A 116 -25.66 1.41 0.84
C ARG A 116 -24.96 1.29 -0.50
N GLY A 117 -24.51 0.09 -0.87
CA GLY A 117 -23.74 -0.12 -2.09
C GLY A 117 -23.91 -1.54 -2.63
N SER A 118 -22.94 -1.97 -3.42
CA SER A 118 -23.00 -3.28 -4.09
C SER A 118 -22.59 -4.45 -3.19
N GLY A 119 -22.02 -4.20 -2.01
CA GLY A 119 -21.34 -5.23 -1.22
C GLY A 119 -19.97 -5.67 -1.79
N VAL A 120 -19.57 -5.21 -2.98
CA VAL A 120 -18.28 -5.51 -3.61
C VAL A 120 -17.19 -4.56 -3.11
N THR A 121 -16.00 -5.09 -2.84
CA THR A 121 -14.87 -4.30 -2.36
C THR A 121 -13.55 -4.69 -3.04
N ASN A 122 -12.58 -3.77 -3.05
CA ASN A 122 -11.17 -4.17 -3.07
C ASN A 122 -10.58 -3.99 -1.68
N PHE A 123 -9.97 -5.06 -1.17
CA PHE A 123 -9.29 -5.10 0.11
C PHE A 123 -7.80 -5.39 -0.11
N HIS A 124 -6.99 -4.43 -0.56
CA HIS A 124 -7.19 -2.96 -0.56
C HIS A 124 -6.85 -2.34 -1.92
N GLY A 125 -7.10 -1.04 -2.07
CA GLY A 125 -6.53 -0.26 -3.17
C GLY A 125 -5.01 -0.16 -3.07
N SER A 126 -4.32 -0.07 -4.21
CA SER A 126 -2.85 -0.06 -4.25
C SER A 126 -2.21 1.16 -3.58
N THR A 127 -2.96 2.21 -3.23
CA THR A 127 -2.41 3.31 -2.42
C THR A 127 -2.45 2.95 -0.93
N GLY A 128 -3.57 2.40 -0.46
CA GLY A 128 -3.76 1.92 0.90
C GLY A 128 -5.23 1.69 1.24
N ASP A 129 -6.11 2.51 0.66
CA ASP A 129 -7.53 2.64 1.02
C ASP A 129 -8.30 1.33 0.98
N MET A 130 -9.29 1.19 1.87
CA MET A 130 -10.39 0.25 1.63
C MET A 130 -11.24 0.81 0.49
N ILE A 131 -11.59 -0.03 -0.48
CA ILE A 131 -12.31 0.41 -1.68
C ILE A 131 -13.71 -0.19 -1.64
N LEU A 132 -14.71 0.68 -1.47
CA LEU A 132 -16.12 0.31 -1.57
C LEU A 132 -16.57 0.54 -3.02
N ILE A 133 -16.80 -0.53 -3.77
CA ILE A 133 -16.98 -0.48 -5.23
C ILE A 133 -18.45 -0.50 -5.56
N GLY A 134 -18.96 0.53 -6.23
CA GLY A 134 -20.30 0.52 -6.78
C GLY A 134 -21.36 0.98 -5.80
N THR A 135 -21.75 2.24 -5.95
CA THR A 135 -22.99 2.79 -5.42
C THR A 135 -23.47 3.93 -6.32
N THR A 136 -24.63 4.49 -6.00
CA THR A 136 -25.28 5.60 -6.70
C THR A 136 -24.93 6.94 -6.04
N THR A 137 -25.21 8.04 -6.75
CA THR A 137 -24.84 9.39 -6.29
C THR A 137 -25.56 9.78 -5.00
N ASP A 138 -26.82 9.41 -4.85
CA ASP A 138 -27.66 9.70 -3.68
C ASP A 138 -27.24 8.94 -2.42
N GLN A 139 -26.43 7.88 -2.55
CA GLN A 139 -25.89 7.11 -1.42
C GLN A 139 -24.54 7.60 -0.92
N LEU A 140 -23.89 8.55 -1.59
CA LEU A 140 -22.57 9.05 -1.20
C LEU A 140 -22.60 9.73 0.17
N GLU A 141 -23.48 10.72 0.35
CA GLU A 141 -23.63 11.45 1.61
C GLU A 141 -24.12 10.54 2.76
N PRO A 142 -25.14 9.68 2.59
CA PRO A 142 -25.53 8.72 3.64
C PRO A 142 -24.41 7.75 4.03
N THR A 143 -23.60 7.28 3.07
CA THR A 143 -22.46 6.40 3.37
C THR A 143 -21.39 7.15 4.14
N PHE A 144 -21.09 8.39 3.74
CA PHE A 144 -20.11 9.22 4.44
C PHE A 144 -20.57 9.61 5.86
N TYR A 145 -21.86 9.91 6.04
CA TYR A 145 -22.44 10.15 7.35
C TYR A 145 -22.28 8.92 8.26
N ASP A 146 -22.56 7.72 7.75
CA ASP A 146 -22.37 6.50 8.53
C ASP A 146 -20.91 6.28 8.89
N LEU A 147 -19.99 6.38 7.94
CA LEU A 147 -18.55 6.24 8.17
C LEU A 147 -18.06 7.16 9.30
N THR A 148 -18.45 8.43 9.26
CA THR A 148 -18.02 9.42 10.25
C THR A 148 -18.71 9.25 11.60
N HIS A 149 -20.04 9.08 11.64
CA HIS A 149 -20.81 9.08 12.89
C HIS A 149 -20.91 7.71 13.56
N GLN A 150 -20.73 6.62 12.81
CA GLN A 150 -20.89 5.26 13.32
C GLN A 150 -19.59 4.46 13.35
N PHE A 151 -18.60 4.80 12.54
CA PHE A 151 -17.34 4.05 12.45
C PHE A 151 -16.12 4.83 12.94
N ASP A 152 -16.23 6.16 13.11
CA ASP A 152 -15.09 7.04 13.36
C ASP A 152 -14.01 6.88 12.26
N MET A 153 -14.49 6.82 11.01
CA MET A 153 -13.66 6.62 9.82
C MET A 153 -13.94 7.74 8.82
N ASP A 154 -12.89 8.14 8.11
CA ASP A 154 -12.97 9.15 7.05
C ASP A 154 -12.70 8.55 5.66
N LEU A 155 -12.98 9.32 4.61
CA LEU A 155 -12.61 9.01 3.24
C LEU A 155 -11.09 9.10 3.04
N GLY A 156 -10.61 8.41 2.02
CA GLY A 156 -9.26 8.53 1.51
C GLY A 156 -9.11 9.65 0.49
N GLY A 157 -7.89 9.85 -0.01
CA GLY A 157 -7.58 10.92 -0.97
C GLY A 157 -7.76 10.53 -2.44
N SER A 158 -8.32 11.44 -3.25
CA SER A 158 -8.28 11.41 -4.72
C SER A 158 -8.26 12.83 -5.31
N GLY A 159 -7.62 13.03 -6.47
CA GLY A 159 -7.45 14.36 -7.08
C GLY A 159 -6.00 14.88 -7.05
N SER A 160 -5.84 16.21 -7.16
CA SER A 160 -4.54 16.89 -7.05
C SER A 160 -4.29 17.34 -5.60
N ASN A 161 -4.07 16.35 -4.74
CA ASN A 161 -3.99 16.46 -3.30
C ASN A 161 -2.96 15.47 -2.75
N LEU A 162 -2.72 15.53 -1.43
CA LEU A 162 -2.18 14.40 -0.70
C LEU A 162 -3.12 13.20 -0.87
N ARG A 163 -2.56 12.04 -1.18
CA ARG A 163 -3.28 10.77 -1.12
C ARG A 163 -2.98 10.08 0.19
N THR A 164 -3.89 9.19 0.56
CA THR A 164 -3.81 8.34 1.75
C THR A 164 -2.41 7.77 1.96
N PRO A 165 -1.72 8.18 3.04
CA PRO A 165 -0.46 7.58 3.44
C PRO A 165 -0.62 6.09 3.72
N ALA A 166 0.46 5.33 3.50
CA ALA A 166 0.49 3.91 3.83
C ALA A 166 1.87 3.48 4.32
N CYS A 167 1.90 2.47 5.18
CA CYS A 167 3.13 1.96 5.76
C CYS A 167 3.22 0.43 5.71
N CYS A 168 4.43 -0.10 5.86
CA CYS A 168 4.62 -1.51 6.19
C CYS A 168 4.15 -1.78 7.62
N MET A 169 4.22 -3.03 8.08
CA MET A 169 3.79 -3.41 9.42
C MET A 169 4.68 -2.90 10.56
N GLY A 170 5.90 -2.47 10.24
CA GLY A 170 6.84 -1.90 11.19
C GLY A 170 7.01 -2.73 12.47
N LYS A 171 7.11 -2.03 13.60
CA LYS A 171 7.34 -2.62 14.92
C LYS A 171 6.18 -3.48 15.44
N ALA A 172 5.02 -3.49 14.80
CA ALA A 172 3.91 -4.36 15.19
C ALA A 172 4.27 -5.85 15.09
N ARG A 173 5.08 -6.23 14.10
CA ARG A 173 5.47 -7.64 13.89
C ARG A 173 6.77 -7.85 13.10
N CYS A 174 7.64 -6.85 13.00
CA CYS A 174 8.93 -6.97 12.32
C CYS A 174 10.07 -6.48 13.22
N GLU A 175 11.02 -7.37 13.46
CA GLU A 175 12.25 -7.16 14.24
C GLU A 175 13.29 -6.29 13.54
N TYR A 176 13.12 -6.04 12.23
CA TYR A 176 14.00 -5.18 11.43
C TYR A 176 13.61 -3.70 11.47
N SER A 177 12.42 -3.37 11.98
CA SER A 177 11.87 -2.03 11.84
C SER A 177 12.64 -1.01 12.68
N CYS A 178 13.32 -0.09 12.01
CA CYS A 178 14.02 1.05 12.61
C CYS A 178 13.04 2.15 13.06
N LEU A 179 11.84 2.18 12.48
CA LEU A 179 10.81 3.17 12.71
C LEU A 179 9.56 2.58 13.37
N ASP A 180 8.83 3.38 14.14
CA ASP A 180 7.41 3.12 14.37
C ASP A 180 6.61 3.62 13.16
N THR A 181 6.52 2.77 12.14
CA THR A 181 5.93 3.17 10.85
C THR A 181 4.44 3.45 10.96
N GLN A 182 3.74 2.80 11.90
CA GLN A 182 2.30 3.01 12.09
C GLN A 182 2.04 4.36 12.74
N ALA A 183 2.80 4.72 13.77
CA ALA A 183 2.68 6.03 14.42
C ALA A 183 2.97 7.17 13.44
N ILE A 184 4.05 7.09 12.66
CA ILE A 184 4.39 8.09 11.63
C ILE A 184 3.29 8.19 10.58
N CYS A 185 2.82 7.04 10.05
CA CYS A 185 1.78 7.04 9.03
C CYS A 185 0.48 7.68 9.53
N TYR A 186 0.06 7.35 10.75
CA TYR A 186 -1.13 7.91 11.37
C TYR A 186 -0.99 9.42 11.62
N ASP A 187 0.11 9.83 12.25
CA ASP A 187 0.35 11.23 12.59
C ASP A 187 0.37 12.14 11.35
N LEU A 188 1.07 11.74 10.29
CA LEU A 188 1.09 12.50 9.03
C LEU A 188 -0.29 12.52 8.36
N THR A 189 -1.06 11.44 8.47
CA THR A 189 -2.43 11.39 7.93
C THR A 189 -3.34 12.37 8.66
N MET A 190 -3.22 12.45 9.99
CA MET A 190 -4.02 13.35 10.82
C MET A 190 -3.57 14.81 10.70
N THR A 191 -2.27 15.05 10.58
CA THR A 191 -1.69 16.39 10.45
C THR A 191 -2.16 17.06 9.16
N TYR A 192 -2.11 16.34 8.03
CA TYR A 192 -2.39 16.87 6.69
C TYR A 192 -3.76 16.46 6.15
N GLN A 193 -4.79 16.48 7.01
CA GLN A 193 -6.17 16.16 6.61
C GLN A 193 -6.69 17.14 5.56
N ASP A 194 -6.40 18.43 5.69
CA ASP A 194 -6.84 19.46 4.75
C ASP A 194 -6.29 19.18 3.34
N GLU A 195 -4.98 18.96 3.25
CA GLU A 195 -4.28 18.69 2.00
C GLU A 195 -4.66 17.33 1.39
N LEU A 196 -5.19 16.40 2.19
CA LEU A 196 -5.72 15.12 1.72
C LEU A 196 -7.14 15.28 1.14
N HIS A 197 -8.00 16.04 1.80
CA HIS A 197 -9.42 16.15 1.45
C HIS A 197 -9.74 17.29 0.48
N ARG A 198 -8.91 18.34 0.44
CA ARG A 198 -9.13 19.57 -0.33
C ARG A 198 -7.96 19.77 -1.31
N PRO A 199 -8.14 19.43 -2.60
CA PRO A 199 -7.09 19.56 -3.61
C PRO A 199 -6.52 20.97 -3.73
N ALA A 200 -5.29 21.16 -3.24
CA ALA A 200 -4.56 22.43 -3.26
C ALA A 200 -3.23 22.35 -4.05
N PHE A 201 -2.84 21.17 -4.52
CA PHE A 201 -1.54 20.94 -5.15
C PHE A 201 -1.62 20.99 -6.68
N PRO A 202 -0.49 21.22 -7.38
CA PRO A 202 -0.43 21.13 -8.84
C PRO A 202 -0.83 19.74 -9.36
N TYR A 203 -0.50 18.69 -8.58
CA TYR A 203 -0.92 17.33 -8.88
C TYR A 203 -1.00 16.42 -7.64
N LYS A 204 -1.01 15.10 -7.83
CA LYS A 204 -1.13 14.13 -6.73
C LYS A 204 0.19 14.00 -5.95
N PHE A 205 0.10 14.02 -4.63
CA PHE A 205 1.20 13.77 -3.70
C PHE A 205 0.97 12.48 -2.89
N LYS A 206 2.03 11.78 -2.48
CA LYS A 206 1.92 10.52 -1.72
C LYS A 206 3.04 10.39 -0.71
N PHE A 207 2.71 10.03 0.52
CA PHE A 207 3.65 9.49 1.51
C PHE A 207 3.60 7.97 1.55
N LYS A 208 4.75 7.33 1.76
CA LYS A 208 4.84 5.94 2.21
C LYS A 208 5.98 5.75 3.19
N VAL A 209 5.74 4.91 4.20
CA VAL A 209 6.68 4.65 5.31
C VAL A 209 7.09 3.18 5.34
N SER A 210 8.37 2.92 5.14
CA SER A 210 8.99 1.60 5.29
C SER A 210 9.92 1.57 6.48
N GLY A 211 9.83 0.52 7.29
CA GLY A 211 10.61 0.40 8.53
C GLY A 211 12.09 0.11 8.32
N CYS A 212 12.48 -0.40 7.15
CA CYS A 212 13.87 -0.70 6.78
C CYS A 212 14.03 -0.73 5.24
N PRO A 213 15.26 -0.87 4.72
CA PRO A 213 15.54 -0.89 3.28
C PRO A 213 14.95 -2.07 2.48
N ASN A 214 14.39 -3.10 3.13
CA ASN A 214 13.60 -4.13 2.42
C ASN A 214 12.33 -3.54 1.78
N ASP A 215 11.92 -2.34 2.21
CA ASP A 215 10.87 -1.52 1.60
C ASP A 215 9.55 -2.26 1.30
N CYS A 216 8.97 -2.94 2.31
CA CYS A 216 7.81 -3.80 2.11
C CYS A 216 6.52 -3.08 1.63
N VAL A 217 6.44 -1.74 1.74
CA VAL A 217 5.34 -0.96 1.14
C VAL A 217 5.71 -0.36 -0.22
N ALA A 218 6.92 -0.63 -0.70
CA ALA A 218 7.51 -0.11 -1.94
C ALA A 218 7.44 1.43 -2.00
N ALA A 219 7.82 2.09 -0.91
CA ALA A 219 7.88 3.53 -0.79
C ALA A 219 8.77 4.13 -1.88
N ILE A 220 9.95 3.57 -2.15
CA ILE A 220 10.90 4.14 -3.13
C ILE A 220 10.32 4.21 -4.55
N ALA A 221 9.33 3.39 -4.88
CA ALA A 221 8.74 3.32 -6.22
C ALA A 221 7.33 3.92 -6.31
N ARG A 222 6.62 4.10 -5.18
CA ARG A 222 5.17 4.36 -5.17
C ARG A 222 4.74 5.53 -4.29
N SER A 223 5.65 6.40 -3.87
CA SER A 223 5.36 7.65 -3.16
C SER A 223 6.17 8.83 -3.66
N CYS A 224 5.59 10.04 -3.63
CA CYS A 224 6.34 11.25 -3.95
C CYS A 224 7.40 11.54 -2.90
N CYS A 225 7.11 11.21 -1.64
CA CYS A 225 8.06 11.24 -0.53
C CYS A 225 8.08 9.88 0.14
N SER A 226 9.23 9.23 0.09
CA SER A 226 9.52 7.89 0.57
C SER A 226 10.32 8.00 1.86
N ILE A 227 9.75 7.49 2.96
CA ILE A 227 10.36 7.50 4.30
C ILE A 227 10.84 6.08 4.57
N ILE A 228 12.16 5.84 4.55
CA ILE A 228 12.72 4.49 4.68
C ILE A 228 13.63 4.43 5.90
N GLY A 229 13.28 3.59 6.87
CA GLY A 229 14.03 3.43 8.12
C GLY A 229 15.45 2.94 7.88
N THR A 230 16.38 3.42 8.69
CA THR A 230 17.78 2.99 8.72
C THR A 230 18.37 3.20 10.12
N TRP A 231 19.63 2.86 10.30
CA TRP A 231 20.41 3.11 11.51
C TRP A 231 21.78 3.70 11.13
N ARG A 232 22.49 4.32 12.08
CA ARG A 232 23.82 4.92 11.83
C ARG A 232 24.91 4.48 12.82
N ASP A 233 24.60 3.55 13.70
CA ASP A 233 25.55 2.82 14.54
C ASP A 233 25.81 1.41 13.97
N ASN A 234 26.39 0.52 14.78
CA ASN A 234 26.86 -0.78 14.32
C ASN A 234 25.75 -1.83 14.25
N ILE A 235 25.84 -2.76 13.29
CA ILE A 235 25.04 -3.98 13.28
C ILE A 235 25.32 -4.77 14.57
N ARG A 236 24.25 -5.25 15.21
CA ARG A 236 24.36 -6.07 16.42
C ARG A 236 24.58 -7.52 16.01
N ILE A 237 25.62 -8.15 16.55
CA ILE A 237 26.03 -9.52 16.22
C ILE A 237 25.97 -10.42 17.45
N ASP A 238 25.18 -11.49 17.38
CA ASP A 238 25.26 -12.62 18.32
C ASP A 238 26.12 -13.73 17.73
N GLN A 239 27.37 -13.82 18.18
CA GLN A 239 28.34 -14.82 17.72
C GLN A 239 27.92 -16.27 18.04
N LYS A 240 27.08 -16.50 19.05
CA LYS A 240 26.56 -17.85 19.33
C LYS A 240 25.57 -18.26 18.24
N ALA A 241 24.67 -17.35 17.86
CA ALA A 241 23.73 -17.59 16.78
C ALA A 241 24.45 -17.72 15.42
N VAL A 242 25.51 -16.94 15.15
CA VAL A 242 26.36 -17.13 13.95
C VAL A 242 26.89 -18.57 13.87
N LYS A 243 27.42 -19.09 14.98
CA LYS A 243 27.91 -20.48 15.05
C LYS A 243 26.79 -21.50 14.85
N ALA A 244 25.60 -21.24 15.38
CA ALA A 244 24.43 -22.09 15.19
C ALA A 244 23.97 -22.14 13.71
N TYR A 245 24.06 -21.04 12.97
CA TYR A 245 23.86 -21.04 11.51
C TYR A 245 24.92 -21.89 10.80
N MET A 246 26.20 -21.67 11.09
CA MET A 246 27.30 -22.44 10.48
C MET A 246 27.25 -23.94 10.85
N GLY A 247 26.68 -24.28 12.00
CA GLY A 247 26.45 -25.65 12.46
C GLY A 247 25.17 -26.29 11.91
N GLY A 248 24.33 -25.55 11.18
CA GLY A 248 23.07 -26.03 10.62
C GLY A 248 21.91 -26.14 11.61
N GLU A 249 22.06 -25.64 12.84
CA GLU A 249 20.99 -25.60 13.85
C GLU A 249 19.91 -24.56 13.49
N LEU A 250 20.32 -23.46 12.85
CA LEU A 250 19.45 -22.40 12.37
C LEU A 250 19.41 -22.40 10.84
N LYS A 251 18.21 -22.29 10.27
CA LYS A 251 18.02 -22.24 8.81
C LYS A 251 18.25 -20.81 8.28
N PRO A 252 19.06 -20.62 7.23
CA PRO A 252 19.26 -19.31 6.62
C PRO A 252 17.95 -18.72 6.11
N ASN A 253 17.86 -17.40 6.13
CA ASN A 253 16.69 -16.62 5.71
C ASN A 253 15.38 -17.09 6.37
N ALA A 254 15.46 -17.47 7.64
CA ALA A 254 14.35 -18.07 8.42
C ALA A 254 13.67 -19.28 7.74
N GLY A 255 14.38 -19.99 6.85
CA GLY A 255 13.84 -21.12 6.10
C GLY A 255 13.09 -20.75 4.83
N ALA A 256 13.20 -19.51 4.32
CA ALA A 256 12.51 -19.06 3.11
C ALA A 256 12.76 -19.91 1.86
N HIS A 257 13.86 -20.68 1.82
CA HIS A 257 14.25 -21.53 0.70
C HIS A 257 14.16 -23.03 1.02
N SER A 258 13.28 -23.43 1.96
CA SER A 258 13.14 -24.83 2.37
C SER A 258 12.41 -25.74 1.36
N ASP A 259 11.92 -25.17 0.26
CA ASP A 259 11.21 -25.84 -0.82
C ASP A 259 12.14 -26.58 -1.80
N ARG A 260 13.45 -26.36 -1.68
CA ARG A 260 14.48 -27.00 -2.50
C ARG A 260 15.72 -27.32 -1.67
N ASP A 261 16.45 -28.35 -2.05
CA ASP A 261 17.78 -28.64 -1.51
C ASP A 261 18.84 -27.74 -2.16
N TRP A 262 19.40 -26.83 -1.36
CA TRP A 262 20.48 -25.91 -1.74
C TRP A 262 21.84 -26.32 -1.16
N GLY A 263 21.89 -27.44 -0.44
CA GLY A 263 23.04 -27.85 0.37
C GLY A 263 23.07 -27.20 1.76
N PRO A 264 24.10 -27.53 2.57
CA PRO A 264 24.30 -26.91 3.88
C PRO A 264 24.68 -25.43 3.74
N PHE A 265 24.28 -24.62 4.72
CA PHE A 265 24.59 -23.20 4.75
C PHE A 265 26.10 -22.93 4.70
N ASP A 266 26.51 -22.07 3.77
CA ASP A 266 27.89 -21.63 3.59
C ASP A 266 27.97 -20.10 3.79
N ILE A 267 28.41 -19.67 4.98
CA ILE A 267 28.46 -18.24 5.33
C ILE A 267 29.34 -17.42 4.38
N GLN A 268 30.38 -18.03 3.80
CA GLN A 268 31.23 -17.35 2.84
C GLN A 268 30.43 -17.03 1.57
N LYS A 269 29.77 -18.04 0.99
CA LYS A 269 29.04 -17.89 -0.27
C LYS A 269 27.71 -17.15 -0.16
N GLU A 270 27.01 -17.31 0.96
CA GLU A 270 25.63 -16.84 1.11
C GLU A 270 25.52 -15.50 1.85
N VAL A 271 26.58 -15.05 2.52
CA VAL A 271 26.60 -13.78 3.26
C VAL A 271 27.77 -12.90 2.85
N ILE A 272 29.01 -13.39 2.96
CA ILE A 272 30.21 -12.56 2.83
C ILE A 272 30.46 -12.16 1.37
N ASP A 273 30.50 -13.14 0.46
CA ASP A 273 30.73 -12.92 -0.98
C ASP A 273 29.57 -12.14 -1.66
N LEU A 274 28.41 -12.07 -0.99
CA LEU A 274 27.24 -11.33 -1.44
C LEU A 274 27.08 -9.96 -0.76
N CYS A 275 27.94 -9.60 0.19
CA CYS A 275 27.94 -8.26 0.77
C CYS A 275 28.34 -7.23 -0.30
N PRO A 276 27.48 -6.28 -0.67
CA PRO A 276 27.72 -5.40 -1.82
C PRO A 276 28.92 -4.46 -1.64
N SER A 277 29.32 -4.16 -0.40
CA SER A 277 30.52 -3.36 -0.12
C SER A 277 31.73 -4.20 0.32
N GLY A 278 31.59 -5.53 0.41
CA GLY A 278 32.68 -6.41 0.85
C GLY A 278 33.15 -6.16 2.29
N CYS A 279 32.34 -5.53 3.13
CA CYS A 279 32.74 -5.07 4.47
C CYS A 279 32.65 -6.14 5.58
N MET A 280 32.55 -7.43 5.22
CA MET A 280 32.36 -8.54 6.17
C MET A 280 33.50 -9.54 6.06
N VAL A 281 33.91 -10.12 7.18
CA VAL A 281 34.98 -11.14 7.21
C VAL A 281 34.78 -12.13 8.36
N MET A 282 35.19 -13.37 8.16
CA MET A 282 35.41 -14.30 9.27
C MET A 282 36.83 -14.13 9.81
N ASP A 283 36.95 -13.69 11.06
CA ASP A 283 38.22 -13.69 11.80
C ASP A 283 38.25 -14.92 12.72
N GLY A 284 38.87 -15.99 12.24
CA GLY A 284 38.83 -17.30 12.89
C GLY A 284 37.41 -17.88 12.94
N LYS A 285 36.76 -17.76 14.10
CA LYS A 285 35.39 -18.27 14.35
C LYS A 285 34.37 -17.17 14.64
N GLU A 286 34.76 -15.91 14.45
CA GLU A 286 33.90 -14.75 14.70
C GLU A 286 33.61 -14.00 13.40
N LEU A 287 32.35 -13.65 13.19
CA LEU A 287 31.95 -12.76 12.11
C LEU A 287 32.24 -11.32 12.51
N LYS A 288 32.99 -10.59 11.69
CA LYS A 288 33.25 -9.16 11.86
C LYS A 288 32.66 -8.38 10.69
N ILE A 289 32.19 -7.17 10.99
CA ILE A 289 31.62 -6.24 10.02
C ILE A 289 32.33 -4.90 10.22
N ASP A 290 32.85 -4.32 9.15
CA ASP A 290 33.26 -2.92 9.13
C ASP A 290 32.02 -2.06 8.83
N ASP A 291 31.32 -1.66 9.89
CA ASP A 291 30.07 -0.89 9.77
C ASP A 291 30.25 0.46 9.07
N ARG A 292 31.47 1.01 9.03
CA ARG A 292 31.77 2.26 8.33
C ARG A 292 31.59 2.11 6.82
N GLU A 293 31.94 0.94 6.29
CA GLU A 293 31.81 0.59 4.86
C GLU A 293 30.48 -0.11 4.56
N CYS A 294 29.61 -0.31 5.56
CA CYS A 294 28.31 -0.94 5.38
C CYS A 294 27.30 0.03 4.75
N VAL A 295 26.71 -0.38 3.63
CA VAL A 295 25.63 0.37 2.94
C VAL A 295 24.23 0.01 3.44
N ARG A 296 24.13 -0.80 4.50
CA ARG A 296 22.87 -1.18 5.19
C ARG A 296 21.83 -1.80 4.25
N CYS A 297 22.27 -2.64 3.30
CA CYS A 297 21.41 -3.27 2.30
C CYS A 297 20.47 -4.36 2.82
N MET A 298 20.48 -4.66 4.12
CA MET A 298 19.74 -5.72 4.81
C MET A 298 20.13 -7.17 4.47
N HIS A 299 20.91 -7.46 3.42
CA HIS A 299 21.21 -8.85 3.00
C HIS A 299 21.63 -9.78 4.14
N CYS A 300 22.68 -9.43 4.88
CA CYS A 300 23.18 -10.28 5.98
C CYS A 300 22.15 -10.45 7.11
N ILE A 301 21.41 -9.39 7.46
CA ILE A 301 20.33 -9.43 8.46
C ILE A 301 19.18 -10.33 7.98
N ASN A 302 18.78 -10.21 6.72
CA ASN A 302 17.75 -11.04 6.12
C ASN A 302 18.16 -12.52 6.13
N THR A 303 19.43 -12.82 5.82
CA THR A 303 19.95 -14.19 5.78
C THR A 303 20.13 -14.78 7.18
N MET A 304 20.51 -13.99 8.18
CA MET A 304 20.77 -14.48 9.54
C MET A 304 20.04 -13.69 10.64
N PRO A 305 18.70 -13.63 10.64
CA PRO A 305 17.93 -12.73 11.50
C PRO A 305 18.01 -13.06 12.99
N SER A 306 18.31 -14.32 13.34
CA SER A 306 18.54 -14.70 14.73
C SER A 306 19.90 -14.24 15.27
N ALA A 307 20.84 -13.88 14.37
CA ALA A 307 22.21 -13.51 14.73
C ALA A 307 22.51 -12.03 14.50
N LEU A 308 21.95 -11.43 13.45
CA LEU A 308 22.22 -10.06 13.04
C LEU A 308 20.98 -9.19 13.19
N ARG A 309 21.13 -7.99 13.75
CA ARG A 309 20.05 -7.01 13.85
C ARG A 309 20.52 -5.62 13.43
N PRO A 310 19.61 -4.75 12.95
CA PRO A 310 19.89 -3.32 12.81
C PRO A 310 20.49 -2.74 14.09
N GLY A 311 21.26 -1.66 13.97
CA GLY A 311 21.73 -0.88 15.11
C GLY A 311 20.58 -0.27 15.93
N VAL A 312 20.92 0.51 16.95
CA VAL A 312 19.96 1.13 17.87
C VAL A 312 19.82 2.63 17.66
N ASP A 313 20.78 3.28 16.98
CA ASP A 313 20.69 4.68 16.57
C ASP A 313 19.90 4.79 15.27
N CYS A 314 18.59 4.57 15.39
CA CYS A 314 17.65 4.53 14.28
C CYS A 314 17.18 5.91 13.84
N GLY A 315 16.82 6.02 12.56
CA GLY A 315 16.21 7.18 11.91
C GLY A 315 15.62 6.80 10.56
N ALA A 316 15.37 7.78 9.70
CA ALA A 316 14.90 7.56 8.34
C ALA A 316 15.83 8.19 7.30
N THR A 317 15.86 7.59 6.12
CA THR A 317 16.32 8.20 4.89
C THR A 317 15.10 8.72 4.13
N ILE A 318 15.15 9.97 3.65
CA ILE A 318 14.07 10.58 2.88
C ILE A 318 14.48 10.64 1.41
N LEU A 319 13.63 10.08 0.55
CA LEU A 319 13.81 10.09 -0.90
C LEU A 319 12.56 10.65 -1.58
N ASN A 320 12.73 11.44 -2.62
CA ASN A 320 11.62 12.10 -3.31
C ASN A 320 11.57 11.81 -4.81
N GLY A 321 10.36 11.88 -5.38
CA GLY A 321 10.15 11.95 -6.82
C GLY A 321 9.53 10.71 -7.49
N ALA A 322 9.26 9.61 -6.78
CA ALA A 322 8.76 8.42 -7.47
C ALA A 322 7.42 8.64 -8.21
N LYS A 323 7.40 8.20 -9.47
CA LYS A 323 6.21 8.23 -10.32
C LYS A 323 6.22 7.15 -11.38
N ALA A 324 5.00 6.79 -11.78
CA ALA A 324 4.75 5.99 -12.96
C ALA A 324 5.12 6.77 -14.25
N PRO A 325 5.16 6.11 -15.42
CA PRO A 325 5.71 6.68 -16.65
C PRO A 325 5.22 8.07 -17.04
N ILE A 326 3.90 8.33 -17.00
CA ILE A 326 3.35 9.56 -17.57
C ILE A 326 3.74 10.80 -16.72
N LEU A 327 4.25 11.89 -17.31
CA LEU A 327 4.57 12.08 -18.73
C LEU A 327 6.03 11.70 -19.08
N GLU A 328 6.99 12.16 -18.27
CA GLU A 328 8.43 12.13 -18.59
C GLU A 328 9.18 10.88 -18.09
N GLY A 329 8.58 9.70 -18.21
CA GLY A 329 9.20 8.43 -17.83
C GLY A 329 8.99 8.03 -16.37
N ALA A 330 9.26 6.76 -16.08
CA ALA A 330 9.13 6.24 -14.72
C ALA A 330 10.33 6.67 -13.88
N GLN A 331 10.08 6.99 -12.61
CA GLN A 331 11.12 7.36 -11.66
C GLN A 331 10.92 6.58 -10.36
N MET A 332 12.01 6.10 -9.80
CA MET A 332 12.12 5.83 -8.37
C MET A 332 12.54 7.11 -7.66
N SER A 333 12.25 7.19 -6.36
CA SER A 333 12.65 8.33 -5.55
C SER A 333 14.17 8.46 -5.46
N THR A 334 14.66 9.70 -5.53
CA THR A 334 16.07 10.07 -5.37
C THR A 334 16.34 10.49 -3.94
N LEU A 335 17.50 10.13 -3.40
CA LEU A 335 17.93 10.47 -2.04
C LEU A 335 18.00 11.99 -1.84
N ILE A 336 17.29 12.51 -0.83
CA ILE A 336 17.31 13.94 -0.45
C ILE A 336 17.94 14.12 0.92
N ILE A 337 17.46 13.40 1.94
CA ILE A 337 18.00 13.47 3.30
C ILE A 337 18.59 12.09 3.65
N PRO A 338 19.92 11.96 3.78
CA PRO A 338 20.57 10.69 4.12
C PRO A 338 20.09 10.09 5.45
N PHE A 339 19.90 10.94 6.46
CA PHE A 339 19.44 10.54 7.78
C PHE A 339 18.71 11.69 8.48
N ILE A 340 17.52 11.42 9.00
CA ILE A 340 16.74 12.32 9.87
C ILE A 340 16.22 11.51 11.06
N LYS A 341 16.13 12.13 12.24
CA LYS A 341 15.46 11.50 13.37
C LYS A 341 13.94 11.58 13.19
N MET A 342 13.27 10.46 13.41
CA MET A 342 11.81 10.38 13.33
C MET A 342 11.23 10.23 14.74
N GLU A 343 11.44 11.25 15.56
CA GLU A 343 10.94 11.33 16.93
C GLU A 343 9.65 12.14 16.95
N TYR A 344 8.61 11.65 17.63
CA TYR A 344 7.35 12.37 17.78
C TYR A 344 7.59 13.73 18.48
N PRO A 345 6.99 14.84 18.02
CA PRO A 345 5.90 14.95 17.04
C PRO A 345 6.32 15.10 15.57
N TYR A 346 7.55 14.72 15.23
CA TYR A 346 8.12 14.69 13.88
C TYR A 346 8.30 16.07 13.25
N ASP A 347 8.48 17.12 14.06
CA ASP A 347 8.56 18.51 13.61
C ASP A 347 9.63 18.73 12.54
N GLU A 348 10.85 18.22 12.73
CA GLU A 348 11.93 18.35 11.74
C GLU A 348 11.55 17.79 10.37
N PHE A 349 10.80 16.67 10.34
CA PHE A 349 10.31 16.10 9.10
C PHE A 349 9.14 16.91 8.51
N LYS A 350 8.24 17.43 9.36
CA LYS A 350 7.10 18.25 8.93
C LYS A 350 7.54 19.60 8.35
N GLU A 351 8.51 20.26 8.98
CA GLU A 351 9.14 21.47 8.44
C GLU A 351 9.75 21.24 7.06
N PHE A 352 10.39 20.08 6.84
CA PHE A 352 10.86 19.71 5.50
C PHE A 352 9.71 19.49 4.51
N VAL A 353 8.60 18.88 4.94
CA VAL A 353 7.42 18.69 4.10
C VAL A 353 6.82 20.03 3.67
N ASP A 354 6.66 20.95 4.61
CA ASP A 354 6.10 22.28 4.36
C ASP A 354 6.98 23.05 3.36
N LEU A 355 8.30 23.08 3.58
CA LEU A 355 9.25 23.71 2.64
C LEU A 355 9.19 23.10 1.23
N MET A 356 9.10 21.78 1.14
CA MET A 356 9.01 21.06 -0.13
C MET A 356 7.68 21.37 -0.85
N TRP A 357 6.58 21.43 -0.11
CA TRP A 357 5.26 21.72 -0.67
C TRP A 357 5.13 23.19 -1.06
N ASP A 358 5.60 24.14 -0.24
CA ASP A 358 5.61 25.56 -0.59
C ASP A 358 6.29 25.81 -1.94
N PHE A 359 7.47 25.23 -2.13
CA PHE A 359 8.18 25.32 -3.41
C PHE A 359 7.40 24.67 -4.54
N TRP A 360 6.97 23.42 -4.37
CA TRP A 360 6.30 22.68 -5.45
C TRP A 360 4.92 23.25 -5.80
N MET A 361 4.19 23.79 -4.83
CA MET A 361 2.87 24.39 -5.03
C MET A 361 2.95 25.69 -5.84
N GLU A 362 4.01 26.49 -5.64
CA GLU A 362 4.22 27.73 -6.39
C GLU A 362 4.79 27.47 -7.79
N GLU A 363 5.82 26.61 -7.89
CA GLU A 363 6.59 26.43 -9.12
C GLU A 363 6.09 25.28 -10.01
N GLY A 364 5.39 24.32 -9.43
CA GLY A 364 4.92 23.13 -10.14
C GLY A 364 3.84 23.47 -11.16
N LYS A 365 4.05 23.03 -12.41
CA LYS A 365 3.07 23.23 -13.47
C LYS A 365 1.83 22.36 -13.25
N ASN A 366 0.75 22.75 -13.92
CA ASN A 366 -0.49 21.97 -13.90
C ASN A 366 -0.24 20.50 -14.27
N ARG A 367 -0.60 19.59 -13.35
CA ARG A 367 -0.42 18.14 -13.49
C ARG A 367 1.04 17.68 -13.61
N GLU A 368 1.98 18.49 -13.13
CA GLU A 368 3.37 18.09 -12.93
C GLU A 368 3.53 17.40 -11.57
N ARG A 369 4.30 16.31 -11.53
CA ARG A 369 4.60 15.61 -10.27
C ARG A 369 5.85 16.23 -9.65
N LEU A 370 6.10 15.98 -8.36
CA LEU A 370 7.29 16.51 -7.67
C LEU A 370 8.62 16.08 -8.33
N GLY A 371 8.70 14.84 -8.81
CA GLY A 371 9.94 14.23 -9.33
C GLY A 371 10.27 14.59 -10.76
#